data_AF-A0A2V9JJ67-F1
#
_entry.id   AF-A0A2V9JJ67-F1
#
_cell.length_a   1.000
_cell.length_b   1.000
_cell.length_c   1.000
_cell.angle_alpha   90.00
_cell.angle_beta   90.00
_cell.angle_gamma   90.00
#
_symmetry.space_group_name_H-M   'P 1'
#
loop_
_entity.id
_entity.type
_entity.pdbx_description
1 polymer ?
#
loop_
_entity_poly.entity_id
_entity_poly.type
_entity_poly.pdbx_seq_one_letter_code
_entity_poly.pdbx_strand_id
1 'polypeptide(L)'
;MRPSAALWGPIARAASDVTPRHDGLYNTLDWAAGCVLVYMTLFGVGKVIFGQVGLGLAFLAAAALAGWVIYWDLNRRGWKTVME
;
A
#
# COMPACT_ATOMS: atom_id res chain seq x y z
N MET A 1 -12.45 -11.94 -5.23
CA MET A 1 -11.30 -11.47 -6.02
C MET A 1 -11.74 -11.33 -7.47
N ARG A 2 -11.73 -10.11 -8.05
CA ARG A 2 -12.08 -9.88 -9.46
C ARG A 2 -10.79 -9.74 -10.26
N PRO A 3 -10.50 -10.65 -11.22
CA PRO A 3 -9.27 -10.57 -12.00
C PRO A 3 -9.26 -9.29 -12.83
N SER A 4 -8.11 -8.65 -12.90
CA SER A 4 -7.90 -7.43 -13.70
C SER A 4 -8.32 -7.66 -15.16
N ALA A 5 -9.10 -6.73 -15.72
CA ALA A 5 -9.54 -6.75 -17.12
C ALA A 5 -8.38 -6.69 -18.15
N ALA A 6 -7.14 -6.45 -17.69
CA ALA A 6 -5.96 -6.26 -18.52
C ALA A 6 -5.66 -7.44 -19.48
N LEU A 7 -6.06 -8.68 -19.14
CA LEU A 7 -5.89 -9.87 -20.00
C LEU A 7 -7.20 -10.47 -20.54
N TRP A 8 -8.35 -9.88 -20.22
CA TRP A 8 -9.69 -10.44 -20.52
C TRP A 8 -10.48 -9.54 -21.49
N GLY A 9 -9.80 -8.98 -22.50
CA GLY A 9 -10.36 -8.01 -23.46
C GLY A 9 -11.72 -8.39 -24.08
N PRO A 10 -11.98 -9.66 -24.47
CA PRO A 10 -13.29 -10.06 -25.01
C PRO A 10 -14.40 -10.09 -23.94
N ILE A 11 -14.09 -10.56 -22.73
CA ILE A 11 -15.07 -10.67 -21.63
C ILE A 11 -15.34 -9.29 -21.00
N ALA A 12 -14.35 -8.41 -20.95
CA ALA A 12 -14.50 -7.03 -20.47
C ALA A 12 -15.46 -6.21 -21.35
N ARG A 13 -15.61 -6.53 -22.63
CA ARG A 13 -16.60 -5.91 -23.53
C ARG A 13 -18.02 -6.42 -23.31
N ALA A 14 -18.20 -7.67 -22.87
CA ALA A 14 -19.51 -8.24 -22.57
C ALA A 14 -20.10 -7.71 -21.25
N ALA A 15 -19.25 -7.22 -20.35
CA ALA A 15 -19.63 -6.61 -19.07
C ALA A 15 -19.33 -5.09 -19.08
N SER A 16 -19.85 -4.37 -20.07
CA SER A 16 -19.63 -2.92 -20.25
C SER A 16 -20.24 -2.03 -19.16
N ASP A 17 -21.00 -2.61 -18.23
CA ASP A 17 -21.64 -1.91 -17.11
C ASP A 17 -20.69 -1.69 -15.92
N VAL A 18 -19.47 -2.23 -15.99
CA VAL A 18 -18.47 -2.14 -14.92
C VAL A 18 -17.31 -1.26 -15.38
N THR A 19 -17.28 -0.02 -14.87
CA THR A 19 -16.18 0.93 -15.10
C THR A 19 -14.83 0.27 -14.73
N PRO A 20 -13.87 0.16 -15.66
CA PRO A 20 -12.56 -0.43 -15.38
C PRO A 20 -11.88 0.35 -14.26
N ARG A 21 -11.77 -0.30 -13.10
CA ARG A 21 -11.16 0.30 -11.92
C ARG A 21 -9.65 0.37 -12.14
N HIS A 22 -9.14 1.57 -12.42
CA HIS A 22 -7.71 1.84 -12.67
C HIS A 22 -6.84 1.76 -11.38
N ASP A 23 -7.31 1.06 -10.34
CA ASP A 23 -6.72 1.04 -9.01
C ASP A 23 -5.55 0.05 -8.86
N GLY A 24 -5.22 -0.72 -9.90
CA GLY A 24 -4.21 -1.78 -9.83
C GLY A 24 -2.82 -1.29 -9.40
N LEU A 25 -2.34 -0.18 -9.97
CA LEU A 25 -1.00 0.36 -9.67
C LEU A 25 -0.91 0.95 -8.26
N TYR A 26 -1.93 1.67 -7.84
CA TYR A 26 -1.96 2.27 -6.51
C TYR A 26 -2.15 1.21 -5.41
N ASN A 27 -2.95 0.16 -5.65
CA ASN A 27 -3.06 -0.98 -4.73
C ASN A 27 -1.72 -1.74 -4.56
N THR A 28 -0.91 -1.83 -5.63
CA THR A 28 0.45 -2.39 -5.50
C THR A 28 1.40 -1.48 -4.72
N LEU A 29 1.22 -0.15 -4.80
CA LEU A 29 2.00 0.80 -4.01
C LEU A 29 1.65 0.73 -2.52
N ASP A 30 0.36 0.61 -2.17
CA ASP A 30 -0.07 0.42 -0.78
C ASP A 30 0.49 -0.88 -0.19
N TRP A 31 0.46 -1.97 -0.98
CA TRP A 31 1.05 -3.25 -0.57
C TRP A 31 2.56 -3.12 -0.31
N ALA A 32 3.29 -2.52 -1.25
CA ALA A 32 4.73 -2.30 -1.09
C ALA A 32 5.04 -1.37 0.10
N ALA A 33 4.27 -0.30 0.27
CA ALA A 33 4.39 0.61 1.41
C ALA A 33 4.12 -0.12 2.74
N GLY A 34 3.15 -1.04 2.76
CA GLY A 34 2.88 -1.90 3.92
C GLY A 34 4.06 -2.82 4.26
N CYS A 35 4.67 -3.46 3.26
CA CYS A 35 5.89 -4.25 3.46
C CYS A 35 7.03 -3.37 4.01
N VAL A 36 7.25 -2.20 3.43
CA VAL A 36 8.27 -1.24 3.89
C VAL A 36 8.01 -0.82 5.33
N LEU A 37 6.77 -0.48 5.68
CA LEU A 37 6.37 -0.10 7.04
C LEU A 37 6.74 -1.18 8.07
N VAL A 38 6.39 -2.45 7.80
CA VAL A 38 6.67 -3.56 8.71
C VAL A 38 8.17 -3.76 8.89
N TYR A 39 8.93 -3.83 7.79
CA TYR A 39 10.37 -4.06 7.86
C TYR A 39 11.10 -2.89 8.54
N MET A 40 10.80 -1.66 8.15
CA MET A 40 11.45 -0.48 8.73
C MET A 40 11.14 -0.34 10.22
N THR A 41 9.93 -0.70 10.66
CA THR A 41 9.59 -0.74 12.09
C THR A 41 10.38 -1.82 12.82
N LEU A 42 10.43 -3.05 12.28
CA LEU A 42 11.16 -4.16 12.90
C LEU A 42 12.66 -3.88 13.03
N PHE A 43 13.28 -3.44 11.94
CA PHE A 43 14.70 -3.09 11.91
C PHE A 43 15.00 -1.83 12.72
N GLY A 44 14.11 -0.84 12.70
CA GLY A 44 14.24 0.39 13.47
C GLY A 44 14.21 0.13 14.97
N VAL A 45 13.20 -0.59 15.46
CA VAL A 45 13.11 -1.00 16.87
C VAL A 45 14.32 -1.85 17.27
N GLY A 46 14.71 -2.82 16.43
CA GLY A 46 15.91 -3.63 16.68
C GLY A 46 17.16 -2.76 16.86
N LYS A 47 17.40 -1.81 15.96
CA LYS A 47 18.54 -0.88 16.03
C LYS A 47 18.52 0.01 17.27
N VAL A 48 17.35 0.46 17.72
CA VAL A 48 17.20 1.21 18.98
C VAL A 48 17.60 0.34 20.17
N ILE A 49 17.15 -0.92 20.22
CA ILE A 49 17.48 -1.87 21.30
C ILE A 49 18.98 -2.18 21.34
N PHE A 50 19.64 -2.32 20.19
CA PHE A 50 21.08 -2.54 20.09
C PHE A 50 21.94 -1.27 20.34
N GLY A 51 21.34 -0.17 20.81
CA GLY A 51 22.05 1.07 21.16
C GLY A 51 22.42 1.96 19.96
N GLN A 52 22.04 1.59 18.74
CA GLN A 52 22.23 2.40 17.53
C GLN A 52 21.03 3.33 17.29
N VAL A 53 20.76 4.20 18.27
CA VAL A 53 19.54 5.02 18.32
C VAL A 53 19.38 5.91 17.08
N GLY A 54 20.46 6.48 16.54
CA GLY A 54 20.40 7.33 15.34
C GLY A 54 19.89 6.59 14.10
N LEU A 55 20.44 5.41 13.81
CA LEU A 55 19.96 4.57 12.70
C LEU A 55 18.56 4.01 12.97
N GLY A 56 18.27 3.64 14.21
CA GLY A 56 16.94 3.18 14.61
C GLY A 56 15.85 4.24 14.39
N LEU A 57 16.12 5.50 14.77
CA LEU A 57 15.22 6.63 14.53
C LEU A 57 15.05 6.92 13.03
N ALA A 58 16.11 6.82 12.23
CA ALA A 58 16.00 6.99 10.77
C ALA A 58 15.07 5.94 10.15
N PHE A 59 15.19 4.68 10.57
CA PHE A 59 14.28 3.62 10.13
C PHE A 59 12.85 3.82 10.61
N LEU A 60 12.64 4.26 11.85
CA LEU A 60 11.31 4.58 12.36
C LEU A 60 10.67 5.78 11.65
N ALA A 61 11.46 6.80 11.29
CA ALA A 61 10.98 7.92 10.49
C ALA A 61 10.55 7.46 9.08
N ALA A 62 11.32 6.58 8.43
CA ALA A 62 10.94 5.98 7.15
C ALA A 62 9.65 5.14 7.27
N ALA A 63 9.50 4.38 8.35
CA ALA A 63 8.27 3.65 8.65
C ALA A 63 7.07 4.61 8.80
N ALA A 64 7.21 5.68 9.58
CA ALA A 64 6.15 6.68 9.77
C ALA A 64 5.74 7.35 8.45
N LEU A 65 6.71 7.67 7.57
CA LEU A 65 6.42 8.20 6.24
C LEU A 65 5.66 7.21 5.36
N ALA A 66 6.04 5.92 5.36
CA ALA A 66 5.31 4.89 4.63
C ALA A 66 3.85 4.76 5.13
N GLY A 67 3.64 4.77 6.45
CA GLY A 67 2.31 4.76 7.06
C GLY A 67 1.50 6.00 6.70
N TRP A 68 2.13 7.19 6.66
CA TRP A 68 1.49 8.43 6.21
C TRP A 68 1.05 8.34 4.76
N VAL A 69 1.90 7.82 3.87
CA VAL A 69 1.58 7.67 2.44
C VAL A 69 0.36 6.78 2.26
N ILE A 70 0.30 5.64 2.96
CA ILE A 70 -0.85 4.74 2.96
C ILE A 70 -2.10 5.48 3.46
N TYR A 71 -2.01 6.17 4.61
CA TYR A 71 -3.14 6.90 5.17
C TYR A 71 -3.67 7.98 4.23
N TRP A 72 -2.77 8.72 3.59
CA TRP A 72 -3.11 9.77 2.64
C TRP A 72 -3.76 9.21 1.36
N ASP A 73 -3.25 8.09 0.85
CA ASP A 73 -3.82 7.39 -0.30
C ASP A 73 -5.24 6.87 0.02
N LEU A 74 -5.43 6.21 1.16
CA LEU A 74 -6.74 5.74 1.62
C LEU A 74 -7.73 6.89 1.84
N ASN A 75 -7.27 8.00 2.44
CA ASN A 75 -8.12 9.16 2.69
C ASN A 75 -8.55 9.84 1.37
N ARG A 76 -7.69 9.87 0.36
CA ARG A 76 -8.04 10.38 -0.98
C ARG A 76 -9.01 9.47 -1.73
N ARG A 77 -8.89 8.16 -1.59
CA ARG A 77 -9.72 7.18 -2.31
C ARG A 77 -11.13 7.05 -1.74
N GLY A 78 -11.33 7.49 -0.50
CA GLY A 78 -12.58 7.31 0.22
C GLY A 78 -12.78 5.82 0.56
N TRP A 79 -13.17 5.52 1.79
CA TRP A 79 -13.30 4.16 2.33
C TRP A 79 -14.37 3.26 1.65
N LYS A 80 -14.78 3.55 0.41
CA LYS A 80 -15.71 2.73 -0.37
C LYS A 80 -15.09 1.41 -0.85
N THR A 81 -13.77 1.31 -0.94
CA THR A 81 -13.09 0.09 -1.43
C THR A 81 -12.83 -0.96 -0.33
N VAL A 82 -12.91 -0.58 0.95
CA VAL A 82 -12.56 -1.47 2.08
C VAL A 82 -13.78 -2.24 2.61
N MET A 83 -15.01 -1.82 2.28
CA MET A 83 -16.26 -2.42 2.76
C MET A 83 -16.98 -3.33 1.73
N GLU A 84 -16.37 -3.62 0.57
CA GLU A 84 -16.90 -4.59 -0.42
C GLU A 84 -16.19 -5.95 -0.36
#